data_AF-A0A9D6MBN8-F1
#
_entry.id   AF-A0A9D6MBN8-F1
#
_cell.length_a   1.000
_cell.length_b   1.000
_cell.length_c   1.000
_cell.angle_alpha   90.00
_cell.angle_beta   90.00
_cell.angle_gamma   90.00
#
_symmetry.space_group_name_H-M   'P 1'
#
loop_
_entity.id
_entity.type
_entity.pdbx_description
1 polymer ?
#
loop_
_entity_poly.entity_id
_entity_poly.type
_entity_poly.pdbx_seq_one_letter_code
_entity_poly.pdbx_strand_id
1 'polypeptide(L)'
;MPTLRFERSLLARGFAAVAGIDEAGRGAWAGPVVAAAVILPPASNGRSWRSRLHGVNDSKQLTVRQREALYPKILEVAIAVGVGGAGPGEVDRDGIVPATRAAMIRAVAALVRSPDHLLIDAVHLPQVELPQTSIIKGDARALSIAAASIVAKVARDRLMAG
;
A
#
# COMPACT_ATOMS: atom_id res chain seq x y z
N MET A 1 11.12 6.39 10.62
CA MET A 1 10.88 4.98 10.28
C MET A 1 9.44 4.64 10.65
N PRO A 2 8.65 4.04 9.74
CA PRO A 2 7.25 3.74 9.99
C PRO A 2 7.06 2.77 11.17
N THR A 3 5.93 2.90 11.86
CA THR A 3 5.59 2.09 13.03
C THR A 3 4.22 1.44 12.87
N LEU A 4 3.85 0.55 13.78
CA LEU A 4 2.51 -0.05 13.83
C LEU A 4 1.52 0.75 14.69
N ARG A 5 1.78 2.05 14.94
CA ARG A 5 0.97 2.85 15.88
C ARG A 5 -0.48 2.97 15.41
N PHE A 6 -0.71 3.21 14.12
CA PHE A 6 -2.04 3.37 13.54
C PHE A 6 -2.78 2.04 13.52
N GLU A 7 -2.12 1.00 13.03
CA GLU A 7 -2.64 -0.36 12.96
C GLU A 7 -3.05 -0.85 14.35
N ARG A 8 -2.17 -0.70 15.35
CA ARG A 8 -2.48 -1.08 16.74
C ARG A 8 -3.66 -0.31 17.32
N SER A 9 -3.72 1.00 17.06
CA SER A 9 -4.83 1.82 17.56
C SER A 9 -6.16 1.39 16.97
N LEU A 10 -6.20 0.98 15.70
CA LEU A 10 -7.40 0.47 15.05
C LEU A 10 -7.75 -0.95 15.54
N LEU A 11 -6.76 -1.83 15.67
CA LEU A 11 -6.96 -3.16 16.24
C LEU A 11 -7.55 -3.08 17.67
N ALA A 12 -7.05 -2.16 18.50
CA ALA A 12 -7.57 -1.92 19.85
C ALA A 12 -9.00 -1.35 19.87
N ARG A 13 -9.46 -0.76 18.76
CA ARG A 13 -10.84 -0.29 18.56
C ARG A 13 -11.77 -1.36 18.01
N GLY A 14 -11.30 -2.59 17.82
CA GLY A 14 -12.10 -3.74 17.38
C GLY A 14 -12.04 -4.07 15.89
N PHE A 15 -11.28 -3.31 15.08
CA PHE A 15 -11.03 -3.70 13.69
C PHE A 15 -10.14 -4.94 13.64
N ALA A 16 -10.44 -5.92 12.78
CA ALA A 16 -9.68 -7.17 12.73
C ALA A 16 -8.64 -7.19 11.59
N ALA A 17 -8.94 -6.52 10.48
CA ALA A 17 -8.09 -6.41 9.30
C ALA A 17 -7.93 -4.95 8.87
N VAL A 18 -6.70 -4.43 8.96
CA VAL A 18 -6.37 -3.06 8.57
C VAL A 18 -5.47 -3.12 7.33
N ALA A 19 -5.92 -2.52 6.23
CA ALA A 19 -5.13 -2.43 5.00
C ALA A 19 -4.43 -1.08 4.89
N GLY A 20 -3.12 -1.08 4.69
CA GLY A 20 -2.37 0.09 4.25
C GLY A 20 -2.37 0.19 2.74
N ILE A 21 -2.54 1.40 2.20
CA ILE A 21 -2.67 1.68 0.77
C ILE A 21 -1.75 2.83 0.38
N ASP A 22 -1.02 2.63 -0.72
CA ASP A 22 -0.18 3.66 -1.35
C ASP A 22 -0.11 3.44 -2.87
N GLU A 23 0.29 4.48 -3.62
CA GLU A 23 0.47 4.45 -5.06
C GLU A 23 1.90 4.77 -5.55
N ALA A 24 2.21 4.30 -6.75
CA ALA A 24 3.40 4.64 -7.51
C ALA A 24 3.00 5.11 -8.92
N GLY A 25 3.74 6.08 -9.45
CA GLY A 25 3.57 6.58 -10.82
C GLY A 25 2.74 7.85 -10.98
N ARG A 26 2.19 8.41 -9.89
CA ARG A 26 1.32 9.60 -9.96
C ARG A 26 1.95 10.83 -10.62
N GLY A 27 3.27 11.01 -10.50
CA GLY A 27 4.01 12.12 -11.11
C GLY A 27 4.85 11.74 -12.32
N ALA A 28 4.68 10.53 -12.86
CA ALA A 28 5.46 10.07 -13.99
C ALA A 28 4.84 10.57 -15.32
N TRP A 29 5.70 10.85 -16.30
CA TRP A 29 5.28 11.26 -17.64
C TRP A 29 4.76 10.11 -18.51
N ALA A 30 5.12 8.87 -18.17
CA ALA A 30 4.76 7.69 -18.93
C ALA A 30 4.44 6.51 -18.01
N GLY A 31 3.60 5.62 -18.53
CA GLY A 31 3.20 4.39 -17.86
C GLY A 31 1.99 4.56 -16.93
N PRO A 32 1.52 3.45 -16.35
CA PRO A 32 0.36 3.45 -15.48
C PRO A 32 0.66 4.08 -14.12
N VAL A 33 -0.42 4.45 -13.43
CA VAL A 33 -0.44 4.55 -11.97
C VAL A 33 -0.74 3.16 -11.42
N VAL A 34 0.03 2.71 -10.44
CA VAL A 34 -0.16 1.43 -9.77
C VAL A 34 -0.31 1.68 -8.29
N ALA A 35 -1.30 1.06 -7.66
CA ALA A 35 -1.50 1.07 -6.22
C ALA A 35 -1.41 -0.34 -5.65
N ALA A 36 -1.07 -0.42 -4.37
CA ALA A 36 -1.11 -1.67 -3.63
C ALA A 36 -1.88 -1.49 -2.32
N ALA A 37 -2.51 -2.56 -1.87
CA ALA A 37 -3.12 -2.67 -0.56
C ALA A 37 -2.46 -3.84 0.19
N VAL A 38 -2.05 -3.62 1.43
CA VAL A 38 -1.33 -4.62 2.24
C VAL A 38 -1.96 -4.74 3.62
N ILE A 39 -2.34 -5.95 4.01
CA ILE A 39 -2.79 -6.27 5.37
C ILE A 39 -1.67 -7.03 6.07
N LEU A 40 -1.14 -6.44 7.15
CA LEU A 40 -0.09 -7.06 7.96
C LEU A 40 -0.68 -7.86 9.15
N PRO A 41 0.06 -8.86 9.68
CA PRO A 41 -0.35 -9.55 10.89
C PRO A 41 -0.53 -8.61 12.09
N PRO A 42 -1.46 -8.92 13.01
CA PRO A 42 -1.58 -8.19 14.27
C PRO A 42 -0.26 -8.17 15.05
N ALA A 43 0.04 -7.04 15.68
CA ALA A 43 1.29 -6.88 16.43
C ALA A 43 1.42 -7.82 17.65
N SER A 44 0.30 -8.39 18.12
CA SER A 44 0.26 -9.42 19.18
C SER A 44 0.95 -10.72 18.76
N ASN A 45 1.11 -10.96 17.46
CA ASN A 45 1.63 -12.23 16.92
C ASN A 45 3.17 -12.24 16.79
N GLY A 46 3.86 -11.38 17.54
CA GLY A 46 5.28 -11.52 17.86
C GLY A 46 6.26 -10.57 17.16
N ARG A 47 7.42 -10.36 17.82
CA ARG A 47 8.61 -9.66 17.29
C ARG A 47 9.19 -10.30 16.02
N SER A 48 8.84 -11.56 15.74
CA SER A 48 9.45 -12.41 14.70
C SER A 48 9.17 -11.95 13.27
N TRP A 49 7.92 -11.62 12.93
CA TRP A 49 7.63 -11.16 11.57
C TRP A 49 8.06 -9.71 11.36
N ARG A 50 7.98 -8.88 12.40
CA ARG A 50 8.35 -7.46 12.32
C ARG A 50 9.86 -7.27 12.06
N SER A 51 10.71 -8.17 12.56
CA SER A 51 12.14 -8.15 12.23
C SER A 51 12.42 -8.52 10.77
N ARG A 52 11.59 -9.37 10.15
CA ARG A 52 11.70 -9.68 8.71
C ARG A 52 11.43 -8.47 7.82
N LEU A 53 10.60 -7.54 8.30
CA LEU A 53 10.32 -6.25 7.65
C LEU A 53 11.25 -5.12 8.12
N HIS A 54 12.38 -5.45 8.74
CA HIS A 54 13.40 -4.45 9.05
C HIS A 54 13.90 -3.77 7.76
N GLY A 55 13.95 -2.44 7.76
CA GLY A 55 14.32 -1.65 6.58
C GLY A 55 13.14 -1.26 5.68
N VAL A 56 11.92 -1.75 5.94
CA VAL A 56 10.72 -1.18 5.30
C VAL A 56 10.56 0.28 5.75
N ASN A 57 10.58 1.17 4.76
CA ASN A 57 10.44 2.61 4.89
C ASN A 57 9.86 3.14 3.58
N ASP A 58 9.68 4.47 3.48
CA ASP A 58 9.34 5.15 2.23
C ASP A 58 10.17 4.60 1.05
N SER A 59 9.46 4.12 0.03
CA SER A 59 10.05 3.43 -1.12
C SER A 59 11.01 4.33 -1.91
N LYS A 60 10.85 5.66 -1.82
CA LYS A 60 11.71 6.67 -2.46
C LYS A 60 13.06 6.81 -1.75
N GLN A 61 13.13 6.46 -0.46
CA GLN A 61 14.38 6.45 0.32
C GLN A 61 15.18 5.16 0.13
N LEU A 62 14.62 4.18 -0.58
CA LEU A 62 15.25 2.90 -0.84
C LEU A 62 15.81 2.84 -2.26
N THR A 63 16.93 2.13 -2.43
CA THR A 63 17.44 1.75 -3.75
C THR A 63 16.54 0.68 -4.39
N VAL A 64 16.63 0.53 -5.71
CA VAL A 64 15.92 -0.54 -6.44
C VAL A 64 16.24 -1.91 -5.84
N ARG A 65 17.52 -2.20 -5.57
CA ARG A 65 17.97 -3.47 -4.98
C ARG A 65 17.34 -3.72 -3.60
N GLN A 66 17.23 -2.69 -2.75
CA GLN A 66 16.58 -2.83 -1.45
C GLN A 66 15.07 -3.11 -1.59
N ARG A 67 14.38 -2.43 -2.50
CA ARG A 67 12.94 -2.69 -2.76
C ARG A 67 12.71 -4.11 -3.26
N GLU A 68 13.49 -4.56 -4.24
CA GLU A 68 13.42 -5.92 -4.77
C GLU A 68 13.70 -6.99 -3.69
N ALA A 69 14.61 -6.72 -2.75
CA ALA A 69 14.88 -7.62 -1.63
C ALA A 69 13.79 -7.62 -0.54
N LEU A 70 13.07 -6.50 -0.37
CA LEU A 70 11.98 -6.36 0.62
C LEU A 70 10.64 -6.86 0.08
N TYR A 71 10.38 -6.72 -1.21
CA TYR A 71 9.16 -7.16 -1.87
C TYR A 71 8.75 -8.62 -1.52
N PRO A 72 9.60 -9.64 -1.71
CA PRO A 72 9.22 -11.02 -1.38
C PRO A 72 8.99 -11.23 0.12
N LYS A 73 9.72 -10.51 0.99
CA LYS A 73 9.52 -10.58 2.45
C LYS A 73 8.18 -9.99 2.87
N ILE A 74 7.74 -8.91 2.21
CA ILE A 74 6.42 -8.33 2.42
C ILE A 74 5.34 -9.33 2.02
N LEU A 75 5.47 -9.98 0.86
CA LEU A 75 4.51 -10.98 0.40
C LEU A 75 4.44 -12.20 1.34
N GLU A 76 5.57 -12.66 1.87
CA GLU A 76 5.61 -13.78 2.81
C GLU A 76 4.96 -13.45 4.17
N VAL A 77 5.11 -12.21 4.64
CA VAL A 77 4.63 -11.79 5.95
C VAL A 77 3.18 -11.30 5.92
N ALA A 78 2.77 -10.63 4.85
CA ALA A 78 1.44 -10.05 4.74
C ALA A 78 0.36 -11.14 4.75
N ILE A 79 -0.74 -10.87 5.45
CA ILE A 79 -1.93 -11.73 5.43
C ILE A 79 -2.56 -11.70 4.04
N ALA A 80 -2.59 -10.51 3.42
CA ALA A 80 -3.10 -10.32 2.07
C ALA A 80 -2.41 -9.14 1.42
N VAL A 81 -2.20 -9.25 0.12
CA VAL A 81 -1.68 -8.20 -0.75
C VAL A 81 -2.55 -8.15 -1.99
N GLY A 82 -3.00 -6.95 -2.34
CA GLY A 82 -3.72 -6.67 -3.57
C GLY A 82 -2.98 -5.59 -4.35
N VAL A 83 -2.99 -5.70 -5.68
CA VAL A 83 -2.37 -4.74 -6.59
C VAL A 83 -3.40 -4.33 -7.64
N GLY A 84 -3.50 -3.03 -7.89
CA GLY A 84 -4.39 -2.46 -8.89
C GLY A 84 -3.67 -1.39 -9.69
N GLY A 85 -4.06 -1.18 -10.94
CA GLY A 85 -3.46 -0.17 -11.79
C GLY A 85 -4.51 0.61 -12.57
N ALA A 86 -4.13 1.79 -13.03
CA ALA A 86 -4.84 2.60 -14.00
C ALA A 86 -3.90 2.98 -15.14
N GLY A 87 -4.30 2.64 -16.37
CA GLY A 87 -3.46 2.83 -17.56
C GLY A 87 -3.40 4.29 -18.01
N PRO A 88 -2.45 4.66 -18.90
CA PRO A 88 -2.34 6.01 -19.44
C PRO A 88 -3.65 6.52 -20.04
N GLY A 89 -4.36 5.70 -20.82
CA GLY A 89 -5.64 6.11 -21.41
C GLY A 89 -6.78 6.36 -20.41
N GLU A 90 -6.71 5.78 -19.20
CA GLU A 90 -7.62 6.14 -18.10
C GLU A 90 -7.19 7.45 -17.44
N VAL A 91 -5.88 7.65 -17.24
CA VAL A 91 -5.32 8.90 -16.71
C VAL A 91 -5.64 10.09 -17.62
N ASP A 92 -5.52 9.92 -18.94
CA ASP A 92 -5.79 10.96 -19.93
C ASP A 92 -7.28 11.32 -19.99
N ARG A 93 -8.16 10.33 -19.80
CA ARG A 93 -9.62 10.50 -19.85
C ARG A 93 -10.18 11.12 -18.57
N ASP A 94 -9.79 10.56 -17.43
CA ASP A 94 -10.44 10.85 -16.14
C ASP A 94 -9.59 11.78 -15.26
N GLY A 95 -8.34 12.03 -15.65
CA GLY A 95 -7.36 12.77 -14.87
C GLY A 95 -6.65 11.91 -13.83
N ILE A 96 -5.52 12.44 -13.34
CA ILE A 96 -4.63 11.69 -12.46
C ILE A 96 -5.25 11.31 -11.11
N VAL A 97 -6.06 12.19 -10.51
CA VAL A 97 -6.64 11.93 -9.17
C VAL A 97 -7.71 10.82 -9.24
N PRO A 98 -8.69 10.85 -10.16
CA PRO A 98 -9.64 9.74 -10.32
C PRO A 98 -8.96 8.43 -10.71
N ALA A 99 -7.96 8.46 -11.60
CA ALA A 99 -7.20 7.27 -11.97
C ALA A 99 -6.43 6.65 -10.78
N THR A 100 -5.79 7.46 -9.93
CA THR A 100 -5.17 6.99 -8.69
C THR A 100 -6.20 6.33 -7.77
N ARG A 101 -7.38 6.94 -7.58
CA ARG A 101 -8.45 6.36 -6.75
C ARG A 101 -8.93 5.03 -7.34
N ALA A 102 -9.11 4.94 -8.66
CA ALA A 102 -9.49 3.70 -9.32
C ALA A 102 -8.44 2.59 -9.12
N ALA A 103 -7.15 2.92 -9.24
CA ALA A 103 -6.07 1.98 -8.96
C ALA A 103 -6.10 1.48 -7.51
N MET A 104 -6.31 2.38 -6.53
CA MET A 104 -6.44 2.01 -5.11
C MET A 104 -7.66 1.12 -4.84
N ILE A 105 -8.83 1.44 -5.42
CA ILE A 105 -10.04 0.62 -5.29
C ILE A 105 -9.82 -0.78 -5.86
N ARG A 106 -9.18 -0.87 -7.04
CA ARG A 106 -8.81 -2.17 -7.65
C ARG A 106 -7.83 -2.94 -6.77
N ALA A 107 -6.87 -2.26 -6.14
CA ALA A 107 -5.93 -2.90 -5.20
C ALA A 107 -6.65 -3.46 -3.96
N VAL A 108 -7.63 -2.74 -3.41
CA VAL A 108 -8.46 -3.23 -2.29
C VAL A 108 -9.31 -4.42 -2.73
N ALA A 109 -9.93 -4.35 -3.91
CA ALA A 109 -10.75 -5.45 -4.45
C ALA A 109 -9.94 -6.72 -4.75
N ALA A 110 -8.64 -6.59 -5.03
CA ALA A 110 -7.74 -7.72 -5.28
C ALA A 110 -7.24 -8.41 -3.99
N LEU A 111 -7.57 -7.90 -2.81
CA LEU A 111 -7.19 -8.55 -1.55
C LEU A 111 -7.96 -9.87 -1.37
N VAL A 112 -7.24 -10.96 -1.15
CA VAL A 112 -7.84 -12.27 -0.80
C VAL A 112 -8.57 -12.27 0.55
N ARG A 113 -8.30 -11.28 1.40
CA ARG A 113 -8.98 -11.03 2.67
C ARG A 113 -9.49 -9.60 2.67
N SER A 114 -10.81 -9.43 2.83
CA SER A 114 -11.43 -8.12 2.95
C SER A 114 -10.92 -7.37 4.19
N PRO A 115 -10.54 -6.09 4.08
CA PRO A 115 -10.21 -5.25 5.21
C PRO A 115 -11.47 -4.67 5.87
N ASP A 116 -11.38 -4.35 7.16
CA ASP A 116 -12.41 -3.65 7.92
C ASP A 116 -12.11 -2.15 8.03
N HIS A 117 -10.86 -1.74 7.83
CA HIS A 117 -10.42 -0.34 7.88
C HIS A 117 -9.28 -0.09 6.89
N LEU A 118 -9.27 1.08 6.25
CA LEU A 118 -8.23 1.51 5.31
C LEU A 118 -7.35 2.61 5.91
N LEU A 119 -6.03 2.42 5.84
CA LEU A 119 -5.02 3.45 6.08
C LEU A 119 -4.46 3.89 4.73
N ILE A 120 -4.64 5.14 4.34
CA ILE A 120 -4.34 5.61 2.98
C ILE A 120 -3.37 6.79 3.04
N ASP A 121 -2.34 6.80 2.19
CA ASP A 121 -1.47 7.97 2.08
C ASP A 121 -2.20 9.13 1.38
N ALA A 122 -2.40 10.23 2.12
CA ALA A 122 -2.88 11.53 1.63
C ALA A 122 -4.15 11.57 0.73
N VAL A 123 -4.91 10.48 0.60
CA VAL A 123 -6.10 10.38 -0.26
C VAL A 123 -7.28 9.76 0.50
N HIS A 124 -8.49 10.10 0.06
CA HIS A 124 -9.76 9.49 0.50
C HIS A 124 -10.46 8.86 -0.71
N LEU A 125 -11.10 7.70 -0.50
CA LEU A 125 -11.82 6.94 -1.53
C LEU A 125 -13.33 7.06 -1.28
N PRO A 126 -14.02 8.07 -1.84
CA PRO A 126 -15.44 8.30 -1.56
C PRO A 126 -16.35 7.17 -2.05
N GLN A 127 -15.89 6.33 -2.97
CA GLN A 127 -16.64 5.18 -3.49
C GLN A 127 -16.54 3.93 -2.59
N VAL A 128 -15.76 3.99 -1.51
CA VAL A 128 -15.55 2.85 -0.62
C VAL A 128 -16.18 3.16 0.73
N GLU A 129 -17.18 2.37 1.12
CA GLU A 129 -17.94 2.55 2.36
C GLU A 129 -17.16 2.11 3.62
N LEU A 130 -16.05 1.39 3.46
CA LEU A 130 -15.20 0.99 4.58
C LEU A 130 -14.68 2.22 5.33
N PRO A 131 -14.58 2.18 6.66
CA PRO A 131 -13.88 3.17 7.46
C PRO A 131 -12.47 3.44 6.93
N GLN A 132 -12.10 4.72 6.83
CA GLN A 132 -10.80 5.14 6.26
C GLN A 132 -10.13 6.17 7.17
N THR A 133 -8.81 6.09 7.24
CA THR A 133 -7.97 7.13 7.83
C THR A 133 -6.94 7.56 6.80
N SER A 134 -7.07 8.78 6.30
CA SER A 134 -6.04 9.40 5.47
C SER A 134 -4.90 9.90 6.36
N ILE A 135 -3.67 9.51 6.03
CA ILE A 135 -2.46 9.89 6.77
C ILE A 135 -1.56 10.67 5.83
N ILE A 136 -1.22 11.91 6.20
CA ILE A 136 -0.20 12.68 5.48
C ILE A 136 1.17 12.01 5.70
N LYS A 137 1.88 11.70 4.61
CA LYS A 137 3.16 10.97 4.60
C LYS A 137 3.01 9.63 5.31
N GLY A 138 1.99 8.88 4.90
CA GLY A 138 1.61 7.61 5.49
C GLY A 138 2.73 6.57 5.42
N ASP A 139 3.44 6.52 4.29
CA ASP A 139 4.61 5.67 4.04
C ASP A 139 5.74 5.82 5.07
N ALA A 140 5.94 7.04 5.59
CA ALA A 140 6.95 7.31 6.62
C ALA A 140 6.47 7.00 8.06
N ARG A 141 5.16 6.76 8.25
CA ARG A 141 4.50 6.74 9.57
C ARG A 141 3.82 5.42 9.91
N ALA A 142 3.17 4.77 8.95
CA ALA A 142 2.43 3.52 9.09
C ALA A 142 3.14 2.40 8.31
N LEU A 143 3.40 1.28 8.98
CA LEU A 143 4.18 0.18 8.39
C LEU A 143 3.44 -0.50 7.24
N SER A 144 2.11 -0.61 7.34
CA SER A 144 1.26 -1.16 6.28
C SER A 144 1.29 -0.29 5.01
N ILE A 145 1.23 1.04 5.14
CA ILE A 145 1.35 1.97 4.00
C ILE A 145 2.75 1.89 3.40
N ALA A 146 3.80 1.85 4.23
CA ALA A 146 5.18 1.70 3.75
C ALA A 146 5.38 0.41 2.94
N ALA A 147 4.80 -0.71 3.41
CA ALA A 147 4.82 -1.98 2.70
C ALA A 147 4.07 -1.88 1.37
N ALA A 148 2.89 -1.25 1.35
CA ALA A 148 2.15 -0.98 0.13
C ALA A 148 2.94 -0.12 -0.87
N SER A 149 3.65 0.91 -0.39
CA SER A 149 4.51 1.76 -1.22
C SER A 149 5.56 0.96 -2.00
N ILE A 150 6.23 0.03 -1.30
CA ILE A 150 7.25 -0.85 -1.90
C ILE A 150 6.59 -1.79 -2.92
N VAL A 151 5.47 -2.42 -2.58
CA VAL A 151 4.74 -3.33 -3.48
C VAL A 151 4.29 -2.60 -4.74
N ALA A 152 3.65 -1.44 -4.61
CA ALA A 152 3.20 -0.62 -5.73
C ALA A 152 4.37 -0.21 -6.63
N LYS A 153 5.48 0.24 -6.04
CA LYS A 153 6.67 0.67 -6.78
C LYS A 153 7.32 -0.48 -7.55
N VAL A 154 7.51 -1.63 -6.92
CA VAL A 154 8.11 -2.81 -7.59
C VAL A 154 7.18 -3.35 -8.68
N ALA A 155 5.88 -3.45 -8.42
CA ALA A 155 4.91 -3.88 -9.43
C ALA A 155 4.92 -2.96 -10.65
N ARG A 156 4.93 -1.63 -10.43
CA ARG A 156 5.03 -0.65 -11.51
C ARG A 156 6.35 -0.78 -12.28
N ASP A 157 7.48 -0.85 -11.57
CA ASP A 157 8.79 -0.91 -12.22
C ASP A 157 8.93 -2.14 -13.11
N ARG A 158 8.38 -3.28 -12.68
CA ARG A 158 8.33 -4.51 -13.50
C ARG A 158 7.44 -4.38 -14.73
N LEU A 159 6.31 -3.67 -14.64
CA LEU A 159 5.46 -3.37 -15.81
C LEU A 159 6.13 -2.44 -16.83
N MET A 160 7.03 -1.57 -16.37
CA MET A 160 7.72 -0.58 -17.21
C MET A 160 9.02 -1.11 -17.84
N ALA A 161 9.54 -2.24 -17.34
CA ALA A 161 10.79 -2.84 -17.81
C ALA A 161 10.59 -3.96 -18.84
N GLY A 162 9.35 -4.30 -19.17
CA GLY A 162 8.97 -5.15 -20.29
C GLY A 162 8.64 -4.33 -21.52
#